data_AF-A0A351BFL0-F1
#
_entry.id   AF-A0A351BFL0-F1
#
_cell.length_a   1.000
_cell.length_b   1.000
_cell.length_c   1.000
_cell.angle_alpha   90.00
_cell.angle_beta   90.00
_cell.angle_gamma   90.00
#
_symmetry.space_group_name_H-M   'P 1'
#
loop_
_entity.id
_entity.type
_entity.pdbx_description
1 polymer ?
#
loop_
_entity_poly.entity_id
_entity_poly.type
_entity_poly.pdbx_seq_one_letter_code
_entity_poly.pdbx_strand_id
1 'polypeptide(L)'
;MSEYIAPVRDMQFVLRELAGLEQVAQLPGCEEATPDLVDAILEEASRFAGEVLSPLNWPGDQEGARWHDKTVTMPPGFKEAYKLFAESGWTALGSEPEWGGQGLPRLVAAAVGEMWKSANHSFSLCPLLTSGAIEALVLSGSDELKRTYVEKMVSGVWTGTMNLTEPNAGSDLAAVRTRAEPQADGSYRIFGQKIFITYGEHDMAENIIHLVLARTPTAPEGVKGISLFVVPKFMVNEDGSLGARNDAYCVSIEHKLGIHASPTSIMAFGDHSGAVGHLVGEENRGLEYMFIMMNAARFGVGLEGV
;
A
#
# COMPACT_ATOMS: atom_id res chain seq x y z
N MET A 1 3.42 -29.17 -5.72
CA MET A 1 2.45 -28.11 -6.09
C MET A 1 2.81 -27.58 -7.45
N SER A 2 1.83 -27.10 -8.21
CA SER A 2 2.08 -26.48 -9.50
C SER A 2 2.81 -25.15 -9.30
N GLU A 3 3.96 -25.04 -9.92
CA GLU A 3 4.67 -23.78 -10.16
C GLU A 3 3.78 -22.83 -10.98
N TYR A 4 3.76 -21.55 -10.62
CA TYR A 4 3.09 -20.54 -11.44
C TYR A 4 3.92 -20.28 -12.70
N ILE A 5 3.27 -20.37 -13.86
CA ILE A 5 3.85 -20.04 -15.16
C ILE A 5 3.06 -18.86 -15.71
N ALA A 6 3.71 -17.71 -15.85
CA ALA A 6 3.04 -16.52 -16.36
C ALA A 6 2.64 -16.70 -17.84
N PRO A 7 1.43 -16.28 -18.25
CA PRO A 7 0.98 -16.36 -19.63
C PRO A 7 1.56 -15.20 -20.48
N VAL A 8 2.89 -15.03 -20.47
CA VAL A 8 3.59 -13.88 -21.09
C VAL A 8 3.18 -13.67 -22.55
N ARG A 9 3.05 -14.76 -23.33
CA ARG A 9 2.61 -14.68 -24.73
C ARG A 9 1.22 -14.06 -24.89
N ASP A 10 0.30 -14.40 -24.00
CA ASP A 10 -1.07 -13.86 -24.03
C ASP A 10 -1.06 -12.37 -23.60
N MET A 11 -0.31 -12.04 -22.54
CA MET A 11 -0.12 -10.66 -22.10
C MET A 11 0.47 -9.77 -23.21
N GLN A 12 1.51 -10.24 -23.90
CA GLN A 12 2.12 -9.53 -25.04
C GLN A 12 1.11 -9.32 -26.17
N PHE A 13 0.32 -10.35 -26.50
CA PHE A 13 -0.72 -10.25 -27.52
C PHE A 13 -1.78 -9.21 -27.13
N VAL A 14 -2.30 -9.26 -25.90
CA VAL A 14 -3.30 -8.30 -25.40
C VAL A 14 -2.76 -6.87 -25.43
N LEU A 15 -1.54 -6.65 -24.93
CA LEU A 15 -0.93 -5.31 -24.89
C LEU A 15 -0.77 -4.70 -26.28
N ARG A 16 -0.31 -5.50 -27.26
CA ARG A 16 -0.02 -5.03 -28.63
C ARG A 16 -1.26 -4.90 -29.49
N GLU A 17 -2.11 -5.93 -29.47
CA GLU A 17 -3.18 -6.08 -30.47
C GLU A 17 -4.53 -5.55 -29.97
N LEU A 18 -4.75 -5.47 -28.65
CA LEU A 18 -6.06 -5.17 -28.08
C LEU A 18 -6.08 -3.92 -27.18
N ALA A 19 -5.06 -3.74 -26.34
CA ALA A 19 -5.05 -2.70 -25.31
C ALA A 19 -4.33 -1.42 -25.73
N GLY A 20 -3.75 -1.39 -26.93
CA GLY A 20 -3.24 -0.18 -27.56
C GLY A 20 -1.95 0.36 -26.95
N LEU A 21 -0.97 -0.51 -26.67
CA LEU A 21 0.33 -0.11 -26.13
C LEU A 21 1.01 1.00 -26.95
N GLU A 22 0.96 0.92 -28.28
CA GLU A 22 1.54 1.94 -29.16
C GLU A 22 0.90 3.32 -28.97
N GLN A 23 -0.42 3.37 -28.77
CA GLN A 23 -1.13 4.63 -28.53
C GLN A 23 -0.81 5.18 -27.13
N VAL A 24 -0.68 4.29 -26.13
CA VAL A 24 -0.29 4.69 -24.77
C VAL A 24 1.12 5.25 -24.74
N ALA A 25 2.06 4.64 -25.46
CA ALA A 25 3.44 5.11 -25.55
C ALA A 25 3.60 6.50 -26.20
N GLN A 26 2.56 7.01 -26.88
CA GLN A 26 2.54 8.37 -27.44
C GLN A 26 2.02 9.42 -26.45
N LEU A 27 1.53 9.02 -25.27
CA LEU A 27 1.07 9.94 -24.24
C LEU A 27 2.28 10.56 -23.51
N PRO A 28 2.18 11.84 -23.06
CA PRO A 28 3.25 12.48 -22.32
C PRO A 28 3.66 11.67 -21.08
N GLY A 29 4.95 11.36 -20.96
CA GLY A 29 5.52 10.60 -19.85
C GLY A 29 5.45 9.07 -20.01
N CYS A 30 4.93 8.56 -21.11
CA CYS A 30 4.83 7.11 -21.40
C CYS A 30 5.78 6.65 -22.51
N GLU A 31 6.66 7.52 -23.01
CA GLU A 31 7.47 7.31 -24.21
C GLU A 31 8.45 6.14 -24.07
N GLU A 32 8.89 5.85 -22.85
CA GLU A 32 9.79 4.74 -22.54
C GLU A 32 9.11 3.36 -22.67
N ALA A 33 7.77 3.29 -22.72
CA ALA A 33 7.00 2.05 -22.83
C ALA A 33 7.03 1.45 -24.25
N THR A 34 8.23 1.32 -24.83
CA THR A 34 8.45 0.70 -26.13
C THR A 34 8.14 -0.79 -26.10
N PRO A 35 7.69 -1.41 -27.22
CA PRO A 35 7.35 -2.84 -27.25
C PRO A 35 8.47 -3.77 -26.79
N ASP A 36 9.73 -3.45 -27.15
CA ASP A 36 10.89 -4.26 -26.77
C ASP A 36 11.19 -4.17 -25.26
N LEU A 37 11.07 -2.96 -24.68
CA LEU A 37 11.25 -2.79 -23.24
C LEU A 37 10.14 -3.49 -22.47
N VAL A 38 8.89 -3.36 -22.92
CA VAL A 38 7.74 -4.02 -22.28
C VAL A 38 7.87 -5.53 -22.33
N ASP A 39 8.33 -6.11 -23.45
CA ASP A 39 8.60 -7.55 -23.53
C ASP A 39 9.66 -7.99 -22.51
N ALA A 40 10.79 -7.26 -22.44
CA ALA A 40 11.85 -7.57 -21.50
C ALA A 40 11.36 -7.50 -20.03
N ILE A 41 10.53 -6.51 -19.71
CA ILE A 41 9.92 -6.37 -18.39
C ILE A 41 8.99 -7.55 -18.07
N LEU A 42 8.15 -7.97 -19.02
CA LEU A 42 7.24 -9.09 -18.81
C LEU A 42 7.99 -10.41 -18.59
N GLU A 43 9.06 -10.65 -19.35
CA GLU A 43 9.91 -11.83 -19.19
C GLU A 43 10.63 -11.84 -17.82
N GLU A 44 11.17 -10.70 -17.40
CA GLU A 44 11.81 -10.59 -16.08
C GLU A 44 10.80 -10.73 -14.93
N ALA A 45 9.63 -10.11 -15.07
CA ALA A 45 8.56 -10.23 -14.08
C ALA A 45 8.02 -11.66 -13.99
N SER A 46 7.89 -12.35 -15.13
CA SER A 46 7.55 -13.78 -15.19
C SER A 46 8.55 -14.63 -14.42
N ARG A 47 9.85 -14.42 -14.64
CA ARG A 47 10.91 -15.11 -13.89
C ARG A 47 10.81 -14.85 -12.41
N PHE A 48 10.68 -13.59 -12.00
CA PHE A 48 10.56 -13.24 -10.58
C PHE A 48 9.31 -13.86 -9.95
N ALA A 49 8.17 -13.85 -10.65
CA ALA A 49 6.93 -14.42 -10.18
C ALA A 49 7.04 -15.94 -9.99
N GLY A 50 7.61 -16.64 -10.96
CA GLY A 50 7.79 -18.10 -10.93
C GLY A 50 8.86 -18.57 -9.93
N GLU A 51 10.01 -17.90 -9.90
CA GLU A 51 11.18 -18.36 -9.12
C GLU A 51 11.22 -17.82 -7.69
N VAL A 52 10.64 -16.64 -7.42
CA VAL A 52 10.72 -15.99 -6.10
C VAL A 52 9.38 -16.04 -5.38
N LEU A 53 8.28 -15.61 -6.02
CA LEU A 53 7.00 -15.45 -5.32
C LEU A 53 6.18 -16.74 -5.24
N SER A 54 6.06 -17.47 -6.35
CA SER A 54 5.28 -18.71 -6.44
C SER A 54 5.70 -19.76 -5.41
N PRO A 55 7.00 -19.99 -5.13
CA PRO A 55 7.41 -20.99 -4.15
C PRO A 55 6.98 -20.64 -2.71
N LEU A 56 6.73 -19.36 -2.43
CA LEU A 56 6.33 -18.86 -1.10
C LEU A 56 4.82 -18.91 -0.87
N ASN A 57 4.01 -19.08 -1.92
CA ASN A 57 2.55 -18.94 -1.80
C ASN A 57 1.95 -19.96 -0.82
N TRP A 58 2.21 -21.25 -1.04
CA TRP A 58 1.67 -22.30 -0.17
C TRP A 58 2.32 -22.38 1.21
N PRO A 59 3.66 -22.35 1.35
CA PRO A 59 4.26 -22.28 2.69
C PRO A 59 3.73 -21.07 3.48
N GLY A 60 3.55 -19.93 2.81
CA GLY A 60 2.94 -18.74 3.41
C GLY A 60 1.51 -18.98 3.88
N ASP A 61 0.70 -19.70 3.10
CA ASP A 61 -0.67 -20.06 3.50
C ASP A 61 -0.70 -21.06 4.67
N GLN A 62 0.22 -22.03 4.71
CA GLN A 62 0.31 -23.02 5.78
C GLN A 62 0.79 -22.41 7.11
N GLU A 63 1.76 -21.49 7.05
CA GLU A 63 2.35 -20.91 8.25
C GLU A 63 1.62 -19.66 8.75
N GLY A 64 1.15 -18.82 7.82
CA GLY A 64 0.50 -17.54 8.09
C GLY A 64 1.41 -16.49 8.74
N ALA A 65 0.97 -15.23 8.70
CA ALA A 65 1.58 -14.19 9.53
C ALA A 65 1.26 -14.46 11.01
N ARG A 66 2.19 -14.13 11.91
CA ARG A 66 2.04 -14.38 13.35
C ARG A 66 2.17 -13.10 14.13
N TRP A 67 1.18 -12.83 14.97
CA TRP A 67 1.21 -11.70 15.88
C TRP A 67 1.76 -12.11 17.25
N HIS A 68 2.65 -11.29 17.80
CA HIS A 68 3.14 -11.38 19.18
C HIS A 68 3.49 -9.99 19.71
N ASP A 69 2.91 -9.63 20.85
CA ASP A 69 3.20 -8.39 21.59
C ASP A 69 3.31 -7.15 20.69
N LYS A 70 2.22 -6.84 19.98
CA LYS A 70 2.09 -5.68 19.07
C LYS A 70 2.91 -5.74 17.78
N THR A 71 3.66 -6.81 17.55
CA THR A 71 4.45 -7.03 16.33
C THR A 71 3.89 -8.19 15.51
N VAL A 72 4.13 -8.15 14.20
CA VAL A 72 3.75 -9.21 13.28
C VAL A 72 5.00 -9.71 12.57
N THR A 73 5.26 -11.00 12.70
CA THR A 73 6.31 -11.72 11.98
C THR A 73 5.72 -12.39 10.75
N MET A 74 6.31 -12.12 9.59
CA MET A 74 5.90 -12.74 8.33
C MET A 74 6.41 -14.19 8.23
N PRO A 75 5.77 -15.04 7.41
CA PRO A 75 6.28 -16.39 7.15
C PRO A 75 7.72 -16.38 6.60
N PRO A 76 8.48 -17.46 6.79
CA PRO A 76 9.82 -17.61 6.23
C PRO A 76 9.87 -17.28 4.74
N GLY A 77 10.89 -16.53 4.32
CA GLY A 77 11.13 -16.15 2.92
C GLY A 77 10.40 -14.89 2.46
N PHE A 78 9.32 -14.46 3.13
CA PHE A 78 8.58 -13.26 2.70
C PHE A 78 9.41 -11.98 2.84
N LYS A 79 10.19 -11.86 3.93
CA LYS A 79 11.05 -10.70 4.16
C LYS A 79 12.17 -10.62 3.12
N GLU A 80 12.80 -11.73 2.81
CA GLU A 80 13.85 -11.84 1.79
C GLU A 80 13.30 -11.56 0.39
N ALA A 81 12.12 -12.10 0.06
CA ALA A 81 11.45 -11.83 -1.20
C ALA A 81 11.02 -10.36 -1.32
N TYR A 82 10.52 -9.74 -0.26
CA TYR A 82 10.16 -8.31 -0.29
C TYR A 82 11.39 -7.43 -0.49
N LYS A 83 12.48 -7.74 0.21
CA LYS A 83 13.76 -7.04 0.02
C LYS A 83 14.24 -7.15 -1.43
N LEU A 84 14.26 -8.35 -1.99
CA LEU A 84 14.65 -8.56 -3.38
C LEU A 84 13.68 -7.85 -4.35
N PHE A 85 12.38 -7.85 -4.05
CA PHE A 85 11.36 -7.16 -4.84
C PHE A 85 11.62 -5.65 -4.91
N ALA A 86 11.98 -5.03 -3.79
CA ALA A 86 12.38 -3.63 -3.71
C ALA A 86 13.72 -3.35 -4.41
N GLU A 87 14.75 -4.16 -4.17
CA GLU A 87 16.08 -4.03 -4.78
C GLU A 87 16.05 -4.20 -6.31
N SER A 88 15.13 -5.03 -6.83
CA SER A 88 14.88 -5.19 -8.27
C SER A 88 14.01 -4.08 -8.87
N GLY A 89 13.59 -3.09 -8.08
CA GLY A 89 12.84 -1.92 -8.53
C GLY A 89 11.35 -2.16 -8.80
N TRP A 90 10.80 -3.31 -8.43
CA TRP A 90 9.40 -3.65 -8.73
C TRP A 90 8.37 -2.81 -7.96
N THR A 91 8.76 -2.26 -6.80
CA THR A 91 7.92 -1.31 -6.03
C THR A 91 7.74 0.03 -6.75
N ALA A 92 8.68 0.37 -7.64
CA ALA A 92 8.81 1.68 -8.28
C ALA A 92 8.27 1.69 -9.73
N LEU A 93 7.83 0.54 -10.25
CA LEU A 93 7.53 0.31 -11.68
C LEU A 93 6.61 1.38 -12.29
N GLY A 94 5.47 1.64 -11.66
CA GLY A 94 4.47 2.61 -12.15
C GLY A 94 4.52 3.97 -11.46
N SER A 95 5.49 4.20 -10.56
CA SER A 95 5.62 5.46 -9.83
C SER A 95 6.29 6.53 -10.70
N GLU A 96 6.05 7.79 -10.38
CA GLU A 96 6.61 8.92 -11.15
C GLU A 96 8.15 9.01 -11.00
N PRO A 97 8.89 9.34 -12.07
CA PRO A 97 10.34 9.47 -12.03
C PRO A 97 10.86 10.51 -11.04
N GLU A 98 10.11 11.59 -10.79
CA GLU A 98 10.47 12.63 -9.80
C GLU A 98 10.70 12.05 -8.40
N TRP A 99 10.01 10.95 -8.07
CA TRP A 99 10.11 10.27 -6.78
C TRP A 99 10.94 8.98 -6.82
N GLY A 100 11.74 8.78 -7.87
CA GLY A 100 12.56 7.58 -8.08
C GLY A 100 11.80 6.40 -8.71
N GLY A 101 10.64 6.66 -9.31
CA GLY A 101 9.87 5.68 -10.07
C GLY A 101 10.43 5.41 -11.47
N GLN A 102 9.93 4.36 -12.12
CA GLN A 102 10.28 4.03 -13.51
C GLN A 102 9.34 4.69 -14.53
N GLY A 103 8.22 5.29 -14.09
CA GLY A 103 7.29 6.03 -14.95
C GLY A 103 6.50 5.17 -15.93
N LEU A 104 6.47 3.84 -15.78
CA LEU A 104 5.77 3.00 -16.74
C LEU A 104 4.25 3.16 -16.65
N PRO A 105 3.54 3.15 -17.79
CA PRO A 105 2.11 3.36 -17.81
C PRO A 105 1.37 2.27 -17.04
N ARG A 106 0.24 2.64 -16.45
CA ARG A 106 -0.65 1.71 -15.72
C ARG A 106 -0.99 0.46 -16.53
N LEU A 107 -1.06 0.57 -17.86
CA LEU A 107 -1.27 -0.55 -18.78
C LEU A 107 -0.21 -1.66 -18.60
N VAL A 108 1.07 -1.29 -18.56
CA VAL A 108 2.19 -2.23 -18.38
C VAL A 108 2.25 -2.71 -16.92
N ALA A 109 2.10 -1.79 -15.98
CA ALA A 109 2.11 -2.12 -14.55
C ALA A 109 0.96 -3.07 -14.16
N ALA A 110 -0.18 -3.03 -14.86
CA ALA A 110 -1.29 -3.96 -14.65
C ALA A 110 -0.91 -5.39 -15.05
N ALA A 111 -0.34 -5.60 -16.24
CA ALA A 111 0.10 -6.93 -16.68
C ALA A 111 1.15 -7.53 -15.73
N VAL A 112 2.11 -6.72 -15.27
CA VAL A 112 3.09 -7.15 -14.27
C VAL A 112 2.43 -7.43 -12.92
N GLY A 113 1.49 -6.58 -12.52
CA GLY A 113 0.72 -6.72 -11.29
C GLY A 113 -0.14 -7.99 -11.24
N GLU A 114 -0.57 -8.51 -12.39
CA GLU A 114 -1.28 -9.80 -12.52
C GLU A 114 -0.37 -10.94 -12.07
N MET A 115 0.87 -10.98 -12.58
CA MET A 115 1.84 -12.01 -12.24
C MET A 115 2.12 -12.07 -10.74
N TRP A 116 2.23 -10.93 -10.06
CA TRP A 116 2.40 -10.88 -8.61
C TRP A 116 1.22 -11.50 -7.86
N LYS A 117 -0.01 -11.16 -8.28
CA LYS A 117 -1.25 -11.62 -7.64
C LYS A 117 -1.45 -13.11 -7.85
N SER A 118 -1.22 -13.60 -9.07
CA SER A 118 -1.38 -15.01 -9.40
C SER A 118 -0.30 -15.88 -8.77
N ALA A 119 0.95 -15.39 -8.72
CA ALA A 119 2.05 -16.14 -8.10
C ALA A 119 1.93 -16.20 -6.57
N ASN A 120 1.64 -15.07 -5.91
CA ASN A 120 1.48 -15.01 -4.47
C ASN A 120 0.56 -13.86 -4.06
N HIS A 121 -0.73 -14.18 -3.96
CA HIS A 121 -1.77 -13.21 -3.64
C HIS A 121 -1.51 -12.51 -2.29
N SER A 122 -1.13 -13.25 -1.25
CA SER A 122 -0.83 -12.69 0.08
C SER A 122 0.28 -11.65 0.04
N PHE A 123 1.36 -11.92 -0.70
CA PHE A 123 2.47 -11.01 -0.89
C PHE A 123 2.05 -9.75 -1.64
N SER A 124 1.31 -9.92 -2.75
CA SER A 124 0.97 -8.85 -3.69
C SER A 124 0.14 -7.70 -3.08
N LEU A 125 -0.58 -7.96 -1.99
CA LEU A 125 -1.40 -6.96 -1.30
C LEU A 125 -0.58 -5.85 -0.63
N CYS A 126 0.67 -6.11 -0.23
CA CYS A 126 1.55 -5.09 0.35
C CYS A 126 1.95 -4.00 -0.67
N PRO A 127 2.55 -4.33 -1.83
CA PRO A 127 2.87 -3.32 -2.85
C PRO A 127 1.60 -2.69 -3.44
N LEU A 128 0.47 -3.41 -3.53
CA LEU A 128 -0.81 -2.82 -3.96
C LEU A 128 -1.22 -1.63 -3.07
N LEU A 129 -1.25 -1.84 -1.75
CA LEU A 129 -1.66 -0.79 -0.80
C LEU A 129 -0.62 0.33 -0.69
N THR A 130 0.66 -0.01 -0.79
CA THR A 130 1.75 0.96 -0.79
C THR A 130 1.64 1.88 -2.02
N SER A 131 1.40 1.33 -3.21
CA SER A 131 1.20 2.10 -4.45
C SER A 131 -0.01 3.02 -4.35
N GLY A 132 -1.15 2.54 -3.82
CA GLY A 132 -2.31 3.39 -3.58
C GLY A 132 -2.00 4.55 -2.62
N ALA A 133 -1.22 4.30 -1.57
CA ALA A 133 -0.89 5.32 -0.57
C ALA A 133 0.05 6.39 -1.15
N ILE A 134 1.01 5.97 -1.99
CA ILE A 134 1.86 6.87 -2.78
C ILE A 134 1.00 7.78 -3.66
N GLU A 135 0.06 7.21 -4.42
CA GLU A 135 -0.82 7.97 -5.32
C GLU A 135 -1.65 9.03 -4.57
N ALA A 136 -2.21 8.67 -3.40
CA ALA A 136 -2.95 9.61 -2.56
C ALA A 136 -2.06 10.76 -2.03
N LEU A 137 -0.81 10.46 -1.62
CA LEU A 137 0.12 11.47 -1.12
C LEU A 137 0.66 12.38 -2.22
N VAL A 138 0.98 11.84 -3.40
CA VAL A 138 1.43 12.63 -4.55
C VAL A 138 0.35 13.62 -4.98
N LEU A 139 -0.92 13.17 -5.02
CA LEU A 139 -2.03 14.01 -5.48
C LEU A 139 -2.54 15.00 -4.42
N SER A 140 -2.50 14.63 -3.14
CA SER A 140 -3.22 15.37 -2.08
C SER A 140 -2.36 15.77 -0.87
N GLY A 141 -1.15 15.25 -0.73
CA GLY A 141 -0.23 15.61 0.35
C GLY A 141 0.35 17.01 0.17
N SER A 142 0.80 17.63 1.27
CA SER A 142 1.62 18.84 1.18
C SER A 142 3.02 18.50 0.65
N ASP A 143 3.77 19.50 0.19
CA ASP A 143 5.14 19.30 -0.29
C ASP A 143 6.04 18.68 0.78
N GLU A 144 5.82 19.04 2.05
CA GLU A 144 6.52 18.45 3.20
C GLU A 144 6.21 16.97 3.31
N LEU A 145 4.94 16.57 3.28
CA LEU A 145 4.57 15.15 3.34
C LEU A 145 5.14 14.36 2.15
N LYS A 146 5.11 14.94 0.95
CA LYS A 146 5.66 14.27 -0.23
C LYS A 146 7.16 14.02 -0.08
N ARG A 147 7.93 15.05 0.28
CA ARG A 147 9.38 14.95 0.51
C ARG A 147 9.73 13.99 1.65
N THR A 148 8.94 13.96 2.71
CA THR A 148 9.22 13.08 3.86
C THR A 148 8.96 11.61 3.55
N TYR A 149 7.87 11.28 2.84
CA TYR A 149 7.39 9.90 2.77
C TYR A 149 7.52 9.23 1.38
N VAL A 150 7.32 9.98 0.28
CA VAL A 150 7.03 9.36 -1.02
C VAL A 150 8.22 8.56 -1.57
N GLU A 151 9.44 9.13 -1.60
CA GLU A 151 10.62 8.42 -2.13
C GLU A 151 10.92 7.11 -1.36
N LYS A 152 10.73 7.13 -0.03
CA LYS A 152 10.93 5.94 0.82
C LYS A 152 9.87 4.87 0.56
N MET A 153 8.65 5.27 0.22
CA MET A 153 7.58 4.34 -0.16
C MET A 153 7.78 3.79 -1.58
N VAL A 154 8.20 4.63 -2.53
CA VAL A 154 8.47 4.23 -3.92
C VAL A 154 9.61 3.21 -3.98
N SER A 155 10.68 3.44 -3.22
CA SER A 155 11.82 2.51 -3.12
C SER A 155 11.52 1.23 -2.33
N GLY A 156 10.37 1.12 -1.66
CA GLY A 156 10.03 -0.04 -0.83
C GLY A 156 10.75 -0.11 0.53
N VAL A 157 11.50 0.93 0.91
CA VAL A 157 12.12 1.00 2.25
C VAL A 157 11.01 1.10 3.31
N TRP A 158 9.94 1.85 3.01
CA TRP A 158 8.72 1.95 3.81
C TRP A 158 7.51 1.43 3.02
N THR A 159 6.52 0.90 3.73
CA THR A 159 5.25 0.47 3.13
C THR A 159 4.12 1.42 3.49
N GLY A 160 2.99 1.28 2.81
CA GLY A 160 1.78 2.05 3.06
C GLY A 160 0.56 1.17 3.28
N THR A 161 -0.38 1.65 4.09
CA THR A 161 -1.66 0.99 4.31
C THR A 161 -2.80 1.99 4.54
N MET A 162 -4.03 1.58 4.26
CA MET A 162 -5.24 2.39 4.43
C MET A 162 -6.03 1.96 5.66
N ASN A 163 -6.53 2.92 6.44
CA ASN A 163 -7.21 2.67 7.71
C ASN A 163 -8.56 3.40 7.74
N LEU A 164 -9.61 2.70 7.30
CA LEU A 164 -10.96 3.23 7.16
C LEU A 164 -11.90 2.64 8.23
N THR A 165 -12.08 1.32 8.13
CA THR A 165 -13.09 0.52 8.81
C THR A 165 -12.91 0.50 10.33
N GLU A 166 -14.01 0.63 11.05
CA GLU A 166 -14.10 0.48 12.50
C GLU A 166 -15.08 -0.65 12.85
N PRO A 167 -15.05 -1.22 14.07
CA PRO A 167 -16.02 -2.24 14.48
C PRO A 167 -17.49 -1.83 14.28
N ASN A 168 -17.78 -0.54 14.39
CA ASN A 168 -19.10 0.04 14.21
C ASN A 168 -19.29 0.76 12.85
N ALA A 169 -18.30 0.74 11.95
CA ALA A 169 -18.32 1.47 10.68
C ALA A 169 -17.60 0.69 9.57
N GLY A 170 -18.36 -0.09 8.81
CA GLY A 170 -17.91 -0.74 7.57
C GLY A 170 -18.36 0.04 6.34
N SER A 171 -19.42 -0.42 5.68
CA SER A 171 -20.02 0.28 4.53
C SER A 171 -20.53 1.68 4.87
N ASP A 172 -20.94 1.90 6.13
CA ASP A 172 -21.33 3.22 6.63
C ASP A 172 -20.16 3.95 7.29
N LEU A 173 -19.31 4.56 6.47
CA LEU A 173 -18.18 5.37 6.95
C LEU A 173 -18.64 6.65 7.67
N ALA A 174 -19.91 7.06 7.57
CA ALA A 174 -20.42 8.20 8.34
C ALA A 174 -20.29 7.96 9.85
N ALA A 175 -20.33 6.71 10.29
CA ALA A 175 -20.25 6.31 11.70
C ALA A 175 -18.84 6.25 12.28
N VAL A 176 -17.79 6.63 11.53
CA VAL A 176 -16.40 6.71 12.03
C VAL A 176 -16.32 7.59 13.29
N ARG A 177 -15.71 7.03 14.35
CA ARG A 177 -15.52 7.63 15.68
C ARG A 177 -14.06 7.93 16.01
N THR A 178 -13.10 7.41 15.24
CA THR A 178 -11.69 7.80 15.40
C THR A 178 -11.59 9.32 15.31
N ARG A 179 -10.97 9.93 16.30
CA ARG A 179 -10.86 11.38 16.43
C ARG A 179 -9.41 11.85 16.24
N ALA A 180 -9.25 13.07 15.77
CA ALA A 180 -7.98 13.73 15.55
C ALA A 180 -7.99 15.07 16.29
N GLU A 181 -7.20 15.18 17.36
CA GLU A 181 -7.13 16.38 18.21
C GLU A 181 -5.97 17.27 17.76
N PRO A 182 -6.21 18.51 17.30
CA PRO A 182 -5.16 19.39 16.78
C PRO A 182 -4.17 19.79 17.88
N GLN A 183 -2.89 19.91 17.50
CA GLN A 183 -1.80 20.33 18.37
C GLN A 183 -1.26 21.70 17.97
N ALA A 184 -0.52 22.34 18.87
CA ALA A 184 0.03 23.68 18.64
C ALA A 184 1.13 23.73 17.55
N ASP A 185 1.77 22.59 17.27
CA ASP A 185 2.81 22.44 16.26
C ASP A 185 2.25 22.12 14.85
N GLY A 186 0.92 22.08 14.71
CA GLY A 186 0.23 21.74 13.45
C GLY A 186 0.04 20.24 13.23
N SER A 187 0.57 19.37 14.09
CA SER A 187 0.25 17.96 14.09
C SER A 187 -1.11 17.68 14.73
N TYR A 188 -1.55 16.43 14.68
CA TYR A 188 -2.77 15.93 15.32
C TYR A 188 -2.44 14.74 16.21
N ARG A 189 -3.23 14.57 17.27
CA ARG A 189 -3.26 13.35 18.08
C ARG A 189 -4.45 12.50 17.68
N ILE A 190 -4.17 11.33 17.11
CA ILE A 190 -5.19 10.40 16.63
C ILE A 190 -5.53 9.40 17.73
N PHE A 191 -6.83 9.24 17.99
CA PHE A 191 -7.38 8.31 18.98
C PHE A 191 -8.50 7.48 18.36
N GLY A 192 -8.34 6.16 18.36
CA GLY A 192 -9.38 5.25 17.90
C GLY A 192 -8.85 3.87 17.53
N GLN A 193 -9.75 3.03 17.02
CA GLN A 193 -9.44 1.67 16.60
C GLN A 193 -9.92 1.44 15.17
N LYS A 194 -9.09 0.78 14.37
CA LYS A 194 -9.38 0.39 13.00
C LYS A 194 -9.27 -1.13 12.88
N ILE A 195 -10.12 -1.73 12.05
CA ILE A 195 -10.16 -3.18 11.86
C ILE A 195 -10.00 -3.53 10.38
N PHE A 196 -9.62 -4.78 10.13
CA PHE A 196 -9.39 -5.30 8.78
C PHE A 196 -8.32 -4.54 8.00
N ILE A 197 -7.27 -4.11 8.70
CA ILE A 197 -6.18 -3.33 8.10
C ILE A 197 -5.14 -4.28 7.51
N THR A 198 -5.26 -4.48 6.21
CA THR A 198 -4.31 -5.27 5.42
C THR A 198 -2.91 -4.64 5.49
N TYR A 199 -1.90 -5.43 5.84
CA TYR A 199 -0.53 -4.95 6.11
C TYR A 199 -0.45 -3.81 7.13
N GLY A 200 -1.37 -3.80 8.12
CA GLY A 200 -1.31 -2.87 9.25
C GLY A 200 -0.06 -3.03 10.12
N GLU A 201 0.54 -4.21 10.16
CA GLU A 201 1.82 -4.44 10.83
C GLU A 201 2.53 -5.62 10.17
N HIS A 202 3.86 -5.54 10.05
CA HIS A 202 4.75 -6.57 9.52
C HIS A 202 6.22 -6.18 9.75
N ASP A 203 7.14 -7.13 9.53
CA ASP A 203 8.58 -6.98 9.76
C ASP A 203 9.44 -6.93 8.48
N MET A 204 8.80 -6.70 7.32
CA MET A 204 9.46 -6.62 6.01
C MET A 204 10.07 -5.24 5.69
N ALA A 205 9.55 -4.17 6.29
CA ALA A 205 9.95 -2.79 6.01
C ALA A 205 10.35 -2.06 7.29
N GLU A 206 11.13 -0.99 7.15
CA GLU A 206 11.65 -0.23 8.30
C GLU A 206 10.56 0.62 8.98
N ASN A 207 9.59 1.10 8.18
CA ASN A 207 8.46 1.90 8.64
C ASN A 207 7.20 1.55 7.84
N ILE A 208 6.03 1.83 8.44
CA ILE A 208 4.71 1.64 7.82
C ILE A 208 3.97 2.98 7.92
N ILE A 209 3.52 3.50 6.79
CA ILE A 209 2.82 4.78 6.69
C ILE A 209 1.33 4.50 6.63
N HIS A 210 0.63 4.75 7.75
CA HIS A 210 -0.80 4.55 7.84
C HIS A 210 -1.54 5.79 7.34
N LEU A 211 -2.39 5.63 6.33
CA LEU A 211 -3.35 6.65 5.93
C LEU A 211 -4.67 6.41 6.68
N VAL A 212 -4.96 7.26 7.68
CA VAL A 212 -6.02 7.04 8.68
C VAL A 212 -7.14 8.04 8.53
N LEU A 213 -8.39 7.54 8.43
CA LEU A 213 -9.58 8.38 8.48
C LEU A 213 -9.97 8.69 9.92
N ALA A 214 -10.11 9.97 10.24
CA ALA A 214 -10.52 10.45 11.55
C ALA A 214 -11.30 11.77 11.47
N ARG A 215 -11.96 12.16 12.57
CA ARG A 215 -12.75 13.39 12.69
C ARG A 215 -12.07 14.40 13.62
N THR A 216 -12.01 15.66 13.21
CA THR A 216 -11.60 16.76 14.09
C THR A 216 -12.73 17.14 15.05
N PRO A 217 -12.47 17.85 16.17
CA PRO A 217 -13.50 18.17 17.17
C PRO A 217 -14.66 19.01 16.64
N THR A 218 -14.42 19.79 15.58
CA THR A 218 -15.40 20.69 14.94
C THR A 218 -15.96 20.13 13.64
N ALA A 219 -15.65 18.87 13.30
CA ALA A 219 -16.07 18.26 12.07
C ALA A 219 -17.61 18.14 11.97
N PRO A 220 -18.21 18.46 10.81
CA PRO A 220 -19.64 18.23 10.61
C PRO A 220 -19.99 16.74 10.69
N GLU A 221 -21.25 16.44 11.01
CA GLU A 221 -21.73 15.05 11.02
C GLU A 221 -21.67 14.41 9.63
N GLY A 222 -21.60 13.08 9.62
CA GLY A 222 -21.59 12.29 8.39
C GLY A 222 -20.29 12.38 7.60
N VAL A 223 -20.28 11.83 6.38
CA VAL A 223 -19.05 11.65 5.59
C VAL A 223 -18.31 12.96 5.28
N LYS A 224 -19.00 14.10 5.33
CA LYS A 224 -18.43 15.43 5.10
C LYS A 224 -17.52 15.91 6.22
N GLY A 225 -17.45 15.22 7.36
CA GLY A 225 -16.56 15.60 8.47
C GLY A 225 -15.37 14.67 8.65
N ILE A 226 -15.02 13.91 7.61
CA ILE A 226 -13.93 12.94 7.68
C ILE A 226 -12.69 13.56 7.05
N SER A 227 -11.59 13.54 7.80
CA SER A 227 -10.26 13.97 7.36
C SER A 227 -9.31 12.78 7.22
N LEU A 228 -8.25 12.94 6.44
CA LEU A 228 -7.24 11.92 6.20
C LEU A 228 -5.93 12.34 6.85
N PHE A 229 -5.26 11.42 7.52
CA PHE A 229 -3.99 11.69 8.21
C PHE A 229 -2.93 10.67 7.84
N VAL A 230 -1.69 11.12 7.62
CA VAL A 230 -0.50 10.27 7.69
C VAL A 230 -0.18 10.03 9.15
N VAL A 231 -0.13 8.75 9.56
CA VAL A 231 0.29 8.32 10.89
C VAL A 231 1.40 7.28 10.71
N PRO A 232 2.68 7.65 10.83
CA PRO A 232 3.76 6.69 10.61
C PRO A 232 3.92 5.78 11.83
N LYS A 233 4.33 4.52 11.63
CA LYS A 233 4.64 3.55 12.70
C LYS A 233 5.77 4.07 13.61
N PHE A 234 6.83 4.58 13.00
CA PHE A 234 7.91 5.31 13.65
C PHE A 234 7.92 6.76 13.18
N MET A 235 8.12 7.70 14.11
CA MET A 235 8.28 9.12 13.78
C MET A 235 9.45 9.30 12.80
N VAL A 236 9.36 10.32 11.94
CA VAL A 236 10.42 10.65 10.99
C VAL A 236 11.04 11.97 11.42
N ASN A 237 12.35 11.98 11.63
CA ASN A 237 13.11 13.18 11.97
C ASN A 237 13.32 14.05 10.72
N GLU A 238 13.72 15.31 10.90
CA GLU A 238 13.97 16.24 9.78
C GLU A 238 15.05 15.76 8.81
N ASP A 239 16.00 14.94 9.28
CA ASP A 239 17.06 14.34 8.46
C ASP A 239 16.62 13.05 7.72
N GLY A 240 15.35 12.66 7.86
CA GLY A 240 14.77 11.46 7.26
C GLY A 240 15.05 10.16 8.04
N SER A 241 15.77 10.21 9.16
CA SER A 241 15.97 9.05 10.03
C SER A 241 14.72 8.71 10.85
N LEU A 242 14.61 7.45 11.26
CA LEU A 242 13.51 7.01 12.12
C LEU A 242 13.77 7.39 13.58
N GLY A 243 12.78 8.06 14.17
CA GLY A 243 12.73 8.45 15.57
C GLY A 243 11.98 7.45 16.45
N ALA A 244 11.33 7.97 17.49
CA ALA A 244 10.59 7.15 18.45
C ALA A 244 9.41 6.40 17.80
N ARG A 245 9.02 5.26 18.40
CA ARG A 245 7.80 4.53 18.04
C ARG A 245 6.60 5.43 18.29
N ASN A 246 5.75 5.61 17.27
CA ASN A 246 4.50 6.32 17.39
C ASN A 246 3.44 5.46 18.12
N ASP A 247 2.40 6.08 18.66
CA ASP A 247 1.32 5.43 19.41
C ASP A 247 0.28 4.77 18.48
N ALA A 248 0.76 3.94 17.53
CA ALA A 248 -0.01 3.24 16.51
C ALA A 248 0.38 1.76 16.50
N TYR A 249 -0.44 0.89 17.12
CA TYR A 249 -0.06 -0.50 17.40
C TYR A 249 -1.04 -1.51 16.81
N CYS A 250 -0.51 -2.65 16.34
CA CYS A 250 -1.34 -3.79 15.99
C CYS A 250 -1.78 -4.52 17.26
N VAL A 251 -3.07 -4.53 17.55
CA VAL A 251 -3.64 -5.20 18.73
C VAL A 251 -3.71 -6.71 18.51
N SER A 252 -4.03 -7.15 17.30
CA SER A 252 -4.11 -8.55 16.90
C SER A 252 -4.23 -8.65 15.38
N ILE A 253 -4.13 -9.86 14.85
CA ILE A 253 -4.44 -10.17 13.45
C ILE A 253 -5.60 -11.17 13.37
N GLU A 254 -6.39 -11.05 12.30
CA GLU A 254 -7.57 -11.90 12.08
C GLU A 254 -7.21 -13.33 11.67
N HIS A 255 -8.00 -14.30 12.13
CA HIS A 255 -7.99 -15.66 11.60
C HIS A 255 -8.95 -15.75 10.40
N LYS A 256 -8.39 -16.00 9.21
CA LYS A 256 -9.09 -15.85 7.93
C LYS A 256 -9.33 -17.20 7.25
N LEU A 257 -10.13 -17.18 6.18
CA LEU A 257 -10.36 -18.33 5.31
C LEU A 257 -9.14 -18.67 4.42
N GLY A 258 -8.39 -17.65 4.03
CA GLY A 258 -7.23 -17.75 3.16
C GLY A 258 -6.38 -16.49 3.29
N ILE A 259 -5.43 -16.31 2.36
CA ILE A 259 -4.47 -15.20 2.34
C ILE A 259 -3.79 -15.02 3.71
N HIS A 260 -3.41 -16.14 4.34
CA HIS A 260 -2.93 -16.17 5.72
C HIS A 260 -1.62 -15.40 5.92
N ALA A 261 -0.79 -15.32 4.86
CA ALA A 261 0.44 -14.53 4.85
C ALA A 261 0.21 -13.03 4.59
N SER A 262 -1.03 -12.57 4.40
CA SER A 262 -1.37 -11.16 4.40
C SER A 262 -1.93 -10.80 5.78
N PRO A 263 -1.17 -10.13 6.66
CA PRO A 263 -1.65 -9.80 7.99
C PRO A 263 -2.81 -8.80 7.89
N THR A 264 -3.92 -9.16 8.51
CA THR A 264 -5.14 -8.34 8.55
C THR A 264 -5.33 -7.90 9.99
N SER A 265 -4.97 -6.66 10.25
CA SER A 265 -4.70 -6.17 11.60
C SER A 265 -5.89 -5.44 12.19
N ILE A 266 -6.06 -5.58 13.51
CA ILE A 266 -6.75 -4.60 14.33
C ILE A 266 -5.70 -3.58 14.77
N MET A 267 -5.86 -2.32 14.39
CA MET A 267 -4.96 -1.23 14.74
C MET A 267 -5.57 -0.36 15.84
N ALA A 268 -4.81 -0.11 16.91
CA ALA A 268 -5.12 0.90 17.90
C ALA A 268 -4.24 2.12 17.69
N PHE A 269 -4.86 3.29 17.69
CA PHE A 269 -4.19 4.58 17.63
C PHE A 269 -4.50 5.33 18.92
N GLY A 270 -3.46 5.75 19.63
CA GLY A 270 -3.62 6.65 20.77
C GLY A 270 -4.01 5.97 22.09
N ASP A 271 -3.66 4.70 22.32
CA ASP A 271 -3.93 4.01 23.60
C ASP A 271 -3.13 4.60 24.77
N HIS A 272 -2.09 5.38 24.49
CA HIS A 272 -1.31 6.08 25.50
C HIS A 272 -1.58 7.59 25.49
N SER A 273 -1.00 8.33 24.55
CA SER A 273 -1.03 9.80 24.52
C SER A 273 -1.56 10.37 23.20
N GLY A 274 -1.94 9.51 22.26
CA GLY A 274 -2.40 9.89 20.93
C GLY A 274 -1.32 9.68 19.88
N ALA A 275 -1.65 8.95 18.82
CA ALA A 275 -0.74 8.75 17.70
C ALA A 275 -0.52 10.09 17.00
N VAL A 276 0.73 10.48 16.76
CA VAL A 276 1.01 11.70 16.01
C VAL A 276 0.65 11.46 14.55
N GLY A 277 -0.19 12.33 14.00
CA GLY A 277 -0.58 12.32 12.60
C GLY A 277 -0.52 13.70 11.96
N HIS A 278 -0.39 13.72 10.64
CA HIS A 278 -0.34 14.93 9.84
C HIS A 278 -1.46 14.93 8.81
N LEU A 279 -2.21 16.03 8.72
CA LEU A 279 -3.34 16.16 7.81
C LEU A 279 -2.88 16.03 6.35
N VAL A 280 -3.58 15.19 5.58
CA VAL A 280 -3.41 15.06 4.13
C VAL A 280 -4.46 15.92 3.44
N GLY A 281 -4.00 16.89 2.65
CA GLY A 281 -4.85 17.84 1.95
C GLY A 281 -5.62 18.74 2.92
N GLU A 282 -6.88 19.00 2.61
CA GLU A 282 -7.75 19.87 3.41
C GLU A 282 -8.53 19.09 4.47
N GLU A 283 -8.79 19.75 5.60
CA GLU A 283 -9.67 19.22 6.65
C GLU A 283 -11.06 18.94 6.05
N ASN A 284 -11.69 17.85 6.49
CA ASN A 284 -13.03 17.42 6.10
C ASN A 284 -13.18 16.93 4.64
N ARG A 285 -12.06 16.79 3.90
CA ARG A 285 -12.01 16.20 2.55
C ARG A 285 -11.30 14.85 2.51
N GLY A 286 -11.05 14.23 3.66
CA GLY A 286 -10.29 12.99 3.78
C GLY A 286 -10.88 11.80 3.03
N LEU A 287 -12.20 11.70 2.95
CA LEU A 287 -12.85 10.62 2.21
C LEU A 287 -12.59 10.75 0.69
N GLU A 288 -12.54 11.97 0.16
CA GLU A 288 -12.21 12.23 -1.24
C GLU A 288 -10.80 11.76 -1.57
N TYR A 289 -9.82 12.09 -0.73
CA TYR A 289 -8.44 11.65 -0.91
C TYR A 289 -8.30 10.12 -0.74
N MET A 290 -9.03 9.53 0.20
CA MET A 290 -9.05 8.07 0.38
C MET A 290 -9.65 7.35 -0.84
N PHE A 291 -10.59 7.96 -1.57
CA PHE A 291 -11.13 7.37 -2.80
C PHE A 291 -10.07 7.18 -3.89
N ILE A 292 -8.99 7.95 -3.89
CA ILE A 292 -7.83 7.71 -4.77
C ILE A 292 -7.29 6.31 -4.51
N MET A 293 -6.98 6.00 -3.25
CA MET A 293 -6.51 4.67 -2.87
C MET A 293 -7.56 3.58 -3.13
N MET A 294 -8.84 3.86 -2.84
CA MET A 294 -9.91 2.88 -3.05
C MET A 294 -10.10 2.55 -4.52
N ASN A 295 -9.92 3.50 -5.43
CA ASN A 295 -9.99 3.24 -6.87
C ASN A 295 -8.82 2.38 -7.33
N ALA A 296 -7.60 2.67 -6.88
CA ALA A 296 -6.43 1.81 -7.13
C ALA A 296 -6.64 0.40 -6.57
N ALA A 297 -7.15 0.28 -5.34
CA ALA A 297 -7.46 -1.00 -4.72
C ALA A 297 -8.57 -1.77 -5.47
N ARG A 298 -9.65 -1.11 -5.90
CA ARG A 298 -10.72 -1.74 -6.70
C ARG A 298 -10.19 -2.30 -8.01
N PHE A 299 -9.34 -1.54 -8.71
CA PHE A 299 -8.69 -2.01 -9.93
C PHE A 299 -7.78 -3.22 -9.64
N GLY A 300 -6.94 -3.13 -8.60
CA GLY A 300 -6.04 -4.20 -8.20
C GLY A 300 -6.75 -5.48 -7.77
N VAL A 301 -7.80 -5.37 -6.96
CA VAL A 301 -8.64 -6.50 -6.53
C VAL A 301 -9.43 -7.10 -7.69
N GLY A 302 -9.86 -6.27 -8.66
CA GLY A 302 -10.45 -6.78 -9.90
C GLY A 302 -9.48 -7.69 -10.65
N LEU A 303 -8.21 -7.31 -10.72
CA LEU A 303 -7.15 -8.10 -11.34
C LEU A 303 -6.81 -9.38 -10.55
N GLU A 304 -6.99 -9.39 -9.24
CA GLU A 304 -6.80 -10.60 -8.42
C GLU A 304 -7.81 -11.72 -8.76
N GLY A 305 -8.97 -11.36 -9.33
CA GLY A 305 -10.03 -12.30 -9.68
C GLY A 305 -9.94 -12.87 -11.09
N VAL A 306 -9.01 -12.38 -11.92
CA VAL A 306 -8.75 -12.86 -13.29
C VAL A 306 -7.78 -14.04 -13.24
#